data_AF-A0A8T7L1I6-F1
#
_entry.id   AF-A0A8T7L1I6-F1
#
_cell.length_a   1.000
_cell.length_b   1.000
_cell.length_c   1.000
_cell.angle_alpha   90.00
_cell.angle_beta   90.00
_cell.angle_gamma   90.00
#
_symmetry.space_group_name_H-M   'P 1'
#
loop_
_entity.id
_entity.type
_entity.pdbx_description
1 polymer ?
#
loop_
_entity_poly.entity_id
_entity_poly.type
_entity_poly.pdbx_seq_one_letter_code
_entity_poly.pdbx_strand_id
1 'polypeptide(L)'
;MRRYRVLFALAALMLVSVVSAAPPPQQISDFSGFVLNTRADLEGLANAALGDGVRPDGWTFNINNVGSPTFIADLWFDNELLAAIIFGESRPPGWIGAPTTQNPLLVVRYIRHDLELAADRQFGGSDRPANWRGGPAIARCDRAVQNLVQILVTAYTYNFQTNETALNYCATIAAEAEQQVLLKVLSTPEFEAGPTDLTLAVRGDLERLADEELGLNNRPADWRGNRDNTSATFLSDLFLDLDTLANAQLGLGERPAGWIGVLPNAPALAYRNLRHDLELLANELGRVPRPRGWQGLDPLAACDMNVQNLALLAQQRYGLALEEIGGQGAAYCAQVAQAANQIVENPPTPEGVEGEQAAEDDTFVAESDYAFSYLDSAATQYMGVMPPGTQFKAWYRNFGDSTMMFVSGEEFAVYVDLRWTTLSPDIFTRLPTLEGVKPLTFCDARWCNGPAPTPTPTGSGAIQALLNAGTPQAAPDVEEVRGDKTQVSWNNIRVTYLLDNPNTRTAQVALEICTDTTQTDCEPVVQIFDNGTGALKPVLSQYNGLNVFEFPYGYTANLLIEGSTLFSPDIWISDPTIR
;
A
#
# COMPACT_ATOMS: atom_id res chain seq x y z
N MET A 1 -24.98 -25.12 62.39
CA MET A 1 -24.48 -25.47 61.03
C MET A 1 -25.51 -25.30 59.90
N ARG A 2 -26.83 -25.51 60.11
CA ARG A 2 -27.83 -25.38 59.03
C ARG A 2 -28.05 -23.95 58.48
N ARG A 3 -27.85 -22.91 59.31
CA ARG A 3 -28.00 -21.50 58.91
C ARG A 3 -26.84 -20.94 58.07
N TYR A 4 -25.64 -21.51 58.18
CA TYR A 4 -24.48 -21.11 57.37
C TYR A 4 -24.50 -21.70 55.97
N ARG A 5 -25.17 -22.84 55.75
CA ARG A 5 -25.31 -23.44 54.41
C ARG A 5 -26.23 -22.64 53.48
N VAL A 6 -27.23 -21.96 54.04
CA VAL A 6 -28.16 -21.12 53.24
C VAL A 6 -27.50 -19.79 52.85
N LEU A 7 -26.70 -19.20 53.74
CA LEU A 7 -25.90 -18.01 53.43
C LEU A 7 -24.78 -18.30 52.41
N PHE A 8 -24.13 -19.47 52.49
CA PHE A 8 -23.14 -19.89 51.48
C PHE A 8 -23.78 -20.18 50.12
N ALA A 9 -24.98 -20.78 50.10
CA ALA A 9 -25.70 -21.05 48.85
C ALA A 9 -26.22 -19.75 48.19
N LEU A 10 -26.65 -18.76 48.97
CA LEU A 10 -27.05 -17.44 48.46
C LEU A 10 -25.85 -16.59 47.99
N ALA A 11 -24.71 -16.68 48.68
CA ALA A 11 -23.46 -16.06 48.22
C ALA A 11 -22.92 -16.72 46.94
N ALA A 12 -23.05 -18.05 46.81
CA ALA A 12 -22.70 -18.78 45.60
C ALA A 12 -23.68 -18.52 44.44
N LEU A 13 -24.97 -18.30 44.71
CA LEU A 13 -25.94 -17.92 43.67
C LEU A 13 -25.82 -16.45 43.23
N MET A 14 -25.34 -15.54 44.09
CA MET A 14 -25.03 -14.16 43.69
C MET A 14 -23.67 -14.01 42.99
N LEU A 15 -22.80 -15.03 43.06
CA LEU A 15 -21.55 -15.11 42.30
C LEU A 15 -21.71 -15.79 40.92
N VAL A 16 -22.92 -16.27 40.59
CA VAL A 16 -23.30 -16.47 39.19
C VAL A 16 -23.77 -15.11 38.65
N SER A 17 -22.84 -14.15 38.66
CA SER A 17 -22.94 -12.96 37.84
C SER A 17 -23.14 -13.42 36.41
N VAL A 18 -24.24 -12.94 35.83
CA VAL A 18 -24.60 -13.03 34.42
C VAL A 18 -23.32 -12.97 33.59
N VAL A 19 -22.91 -14.11 33.02
CA VAL A 19 -21.98 -14.15 31.88
C VAL A 19 -22.76 -13.51 30.74
N SER A 20 -22.82 -12.19 30.76
CA SER A 20 -23.20 -11.42 29.60
C SER A 20 -22.07 -11.67 28.63
N ALA A 21 -22.34 -12.37 27.53
CA ALA A 21 -21.41 -12.47 26.43
C ALA A 21 -20.93 -11.03 26.15
N ALA A 22 -19.64 -10.78 26.38
CA ALA A 22 -19.07 -9.49 26.08
C ALA A 22 -19.29 -9.26 24.58
N PRO A 23 -19.73 -8.06 24.16
CA PRO A 23 -19.75 -7.75 22.74
C PRO A 23 -18.33 -8.00 22.19
N PRO A 24 -18.21 -8.60 20.99
CA PRO A 24 -16.90 -8.80 20.36
C PRO A 24 -16.18 -7.46 20.26
N PRO A 25 -14.82 -7.44 20.19
CA PRO A 25 -14.05 -6.21 19.98
C PRO A 25 -14.69 -5.44 18.83
N GLN A 26 -15.16 -4.22 19.12
CA GLN A 26 -15.98 -3.51 18.17
C GLN A 26 -15.13 -3.17 16.94
N GLN A 27 -15.39 -3.89 15.84
CA GLN A 27 -14.98 -3.43 14.53
C GLN A 27 -15.62 -2.06 14.29
N ILE A 28 -14.85 -1.17 13.66
CA ILE A 28 -15.30 0.18 13.29
C ILE A 28 -16.50 0.02 12.35
N SER A 29 -17.70 0.15 12.90
CA SER A 29 -18.97 -0.07 12.19
C SER A 29 -19.53 1.22 11.61
N ASP A 30 -19.19 2.37 12.22
CA ASP A 30 -19.44 3.71 11.69
C ASP A 30 -18.09 4.37 11.38
N PHE A 31 -17.65 4.21 10.13
CA PHE A 31 -16.38 4.77 9.67
C PHE A 31 -16.35 6.30 9.78
N SER A 32 -17.40 6.99 9.34
CA SER A 32 -17.46 8.45 9.37
C SER A 32 -17.45 8.98 10.80
N GLY A 33 -18.21 8.35 11.70
CA GLY A 33 -18.19 8.70 13.12
C GLY A 33 -16.81 8.47 13.76
N PHE A 34 -16.15 7.34 13.44
CA PHE A 34 -14.81 7.04 13.94
C PHE A 34 -13.76 8.07 13.47
N VAL A 35 -13.81 8.44 12.19
CA VAL A 35 -12.95 9.47 11.59
C VAL A 35 -13.16 10.83 12.26
N LEU A 36 -14.42 11.25 12.44
CA LEU A 36 -14.76 12.50 13.12
C LEU A 36 -14.35 12.51 14.60
N ASN A 37 -14.47 11.38 15.28
CA ASN A 37 -14.03 11.27 16.67
C ASN A 37 -12.51 11.36 16.78
N THR A 38 -11.78 10.73 15.86
CA THR A 38 -10.32 10.85 15.77
C THR A 38 -9.91 12.28 15.49
N ARG A 39 -10.59 13.00 14.58
CA ARG A 39 -10.33 14.42 14.34
C ARG A 39 -10.62 15.28 15.56
N ALA A 40 -11.77 15.09 16.21
CA ALA A 40 -12.13 15.86 17.39
C ALA A 40 -11.14 15.68 18.55
N ASP A 41 -10.65 14.45 18.74
CA ASP A 41 -9.64 14.14 19.74
C ASP A 41 -8.27 14.74 19.37
N LEU A 42 -7.89 14.74 18.09
CA LEU A 42 -6.69 15.43 17.61
C LEU A 42 -6.76 16.94 17.89
N GLU A 43 -7.90 17.59 17.62
CA GLU A 43 -8.11 19.01 17.93
C GLU A 43 -8.07 19.28 19.44
N GLY A 44 -8.63 18.38 20.25
CA GLY A 44 -8.57 18.44 21.70
C GLY A 44 -7.15 18.30 22.24
N LEU A 45 -6.36 17.39 21.67
CA LEU A 45 -4.96 17.20 22.02
C LEU A 45 -4.11 18.41 21.61
N ALA A 46 -4.35 18.99 20.44
CA ALA A 46 -3.68 20.20 19.99
C ALA A 46 -3.93 21.38 20.95
N ASN A 47 -5.18 21.58 21.37
CA ASN A 47 -5.51 22.60 22.38
C ASN A 47 -4.77 22.36 23.70
N ALA A 48 -4.68 21.11 24.15
CA ALA A 48 -3.96 20.77 25.38
C ALA A 48 -2.45 20.98 25.27
N ALA A 49 -1.85 20.71 24.12
CA ALA A 49 -0.41 20.82 23.89
C ALA A 49 0.05 22.26 23.62
N LEU A 50 -0.74 23.05 22.88
CA LEU A 50 -0.34 24.37 22.36
C LEU A 50 -1.16 25.55 22.91
N GLY A 51 -2.30 25.28 23.55
CA GLY A 51 -3.28 26.28 23.94
C GLY A 51 -4.48 26.34 22.99
N ASP A 52 -5.61 26.84 23.51
CA ASP A 52 -6.88 26.86 22.79
C ASP A 52 -6.78 27.64 21.46
N GLY A 53 -7.12 26.97 20.36
CA GLY A 53 -7.11 27.54 19.02
C GLY A 53 -5.71 27.74 18.40
N VAL A 54 -4.63 27.39 19.11
CA VAL A 54 -3.26 27.44 18.58
C VAL A 54 -2.95 26.13 17.87
N ARG A 55 -2.41 26.21 16.64
CA ARG A 55 -2.05 25.04 15.83
C ARG A 55 -0.62 25.14 15.33
N PRO A 56 0.04 24.00 15.04
CA PRO A 56 1.31 24.00 14.32
C PRO A 56 1.19 24.71 12.96
N ASP A 57 2.31 25.25 12.48
CA ASP A 57 2.39 25.80 11.13
C ASP A 57 2.07 24.71 10.10
N GLY A 58 1.23 25.05 9.11
CA GLY A 58 0.81 24.11 8.06
C GLY A 58 -0.42 23.25 8.39
N TRP A 59 -1.04 23.41 9.57
CA TRP A 59 -2.28 22.72 9.91
C TRP A 59 -3.35 22.89 8.82
N THR A 60 -4.01 21.81 8.43
CA THR A 60 -4.87 21.78 7.24
C THR A 60 -6.27 22.38 7.47
N PHE A 61 -6.71 22.43 8.73
CA PHE A 61 -8.05 22.90 9.14
C PHE A 61 -9.22 22.15 8.48
N ASN A 62 -9.01 20.91 8.02
CA ASN A 62 -10.06 20.06 7.49
C ASN A 62 -10.77 19.30 8.63
N ILE A 63 -11.68 19.98 9.34
CA ILE A 63 -12.15 19.51 10.66
C ILE A 63 -13.43 18.68 10.60
N ASN A 64 -14.34 18.95 9.65
CA ASN A 64 -15.69 18.34 9.63
C ASN A 64 -16.16 17.84 8.26
N ASN A 65 -15.28 17.80 7.25
CA ASN A 65 -15.66 17.40 5.90
C ASN A 65 -15.15 16.00 5.57
N VAL A 66 -15.74 14.97 6.17
CA VAL A 66 -15.37 13.55 5.92
C VAL A 66 -15.51 13.17 4.43
N GLY A 67 -16.35 13.89 3.67
CA GLY A 67 -16.48 13.72 2.22
C GLY A 67 -15.34 14.34 1.41
N SER A 68 -14.42 15.10 2.03
CA SER A 68 -13.24 15.63 1.34
C SER A 68 -12.32 14.48 0.94
N PRO A 69 -11.86 14.40 -0.32
CA PRO A 69 -10.90 13.40 -0.77
C PRO A 69 -9.59 13.40 0.03
N THR A 70 -9.24 14.56 0.61
CA THR A 70 -8.02 14.72 1.40
C THR A 70 -8.23 14.52 2.90
N PHE A 71 -9.47 14.32 3.40
CA PHE A 71 -9.75 14.39 4.84
C PHE A 71 -8.84 13.49 5.68
N ILE A 72 -8.62 12.26 5.24
CA ILE A 72 -7.80 11.28 5.96
C ILE A 72 -6.31 11.63 5.87
N ALA A 73 -5.85 12.08 4.69
CA ALA A 73 -4.48 12.52 4.48
C ALA A 73 -4.17 13.76 5.33
N ASP A 74 -5.10 14.71 5.35
CA ASP A 74 -5.06 15.93 6.16
C ASP A 74 -5.05 15.60 7.66
N LEU A 75 -5.88 14.64 8.09
CA LEU A 75 -5.92 14.14 9.45
C LEU A 75 -4.60 13.49 9.87
N TRP A 76 -3.99 12.69 8.99
CA TRP A 76 -2.67 12.10 9.23
C TRP A 76 -1.59 13.18 9.33
N PHE A 77 -1.57 14.09 8.36
CA PHE A 77 -0.58 15.17 8.31
C PHE A 77 -0.64 16.06 9.55
N ASP A 78 -1.83 16.46 9.97
CA ASP A 78 -2.04 17.22 11.19
C ASP A 78 -1.60 16.42 12.43
N ASN A 79 -1.84 15.11 12.48
CA ASN A 79 -1.33 14.25 13.55
C ASN A 79 0.20 14.22 13.60
N GLU A 80 0.88 14.13 12.46
CA GLU A 80 2.35 14.18 12.38
C GLU A 80 2.93 15.53 12.79
N LEU A 81 2.27 16.64 12.41
CA LEU A 81 2.66 17.97 12.85
C LEU A 81 2.55 18.11 14.37
N LEU A 82 1.45 17.61 14.96
CA LEU A 82 1.27 17.64 16.41
C LEU A 82 2.26 16.70 17.12
N ALA A 83 2.54 15.54 16.55
CA ALA A 83 3.54 14.61 17.07
C ALA A 83 4.92 15.25 17.14
N ALA A 84 5.29 16.06 16.14
CA ALA A 84 6.55 16.81 16.15
C ALA A 84 6.63 17.82 17.32
N ILE A 85 5.50 18.39 17.75
CA ILE A 85 5.44 19.25 18.93
C ILE A 85 5.59 18.43 20.22
N ILE A 86 4.89 17.29 20.33
CA ILE A 86 4.81 16.50 21.57
C ILE A 86 6.10 15.69 21.82
N PHE A 87 6.67 15.11 20.77
CA PHE A 87 7.83 14.22 20.86
C PHE A 87 9.13 14.84 20.34
N GLY A 88 9.07 15.88 19.51
CA GLY A 88 10.22 16.43 18.80
C GLY A 88 10.50 15.73 17.48
N GLU A 89 11.77 15.67 17.09
CA GLU A 89 12.21 15.10 15.81
C GLU A 89 12.12 13.57 15.75
N SER A 90 12.15 12.89 16.89
CA SER A 90 12.03 11.43 16.96
C SER A 90 10.61 11.00 17.34
N ARG A 91 10.15 9.89 16.76
CA ARG A 91 8.89 9.25 17.11
C ARG A 91 9.10 8.25 18.25
N PRO A 92 8.11 8.06 19.14
CA PRO A 92 8.22 7.09 20.22
C PRO A 92 8.23 5.65 19.66
N PRO A 93 8.75 4.66 20.42
CA PRO A 93 8.55 3.26 20.10
C PRO A 93 7.06 2.94 19.90
N GLY A 94 6.74 2.18 18.86
CA GLY A 94 5.36 1.81 18.54
C GLY A 94 4.63 2.79 17.61
N TRP A 95 5.18 3.97 17.33
CA TRP A 95 4.60 4.87 16.32
C TRP A 95 4.53 4.18 14.96
N ILE A 96 3.33 4.11 14.39
CA ILE A 96 3.08 3.39 13.13
C ILE A 96 3.36 4.32 11.94
N GLY A 97 2.88 5.57 12.01
CA GLY A 97 2.95 6.53 10.91
C GLY A 97 2.02 6.21 9.74
N ALA A 98 2.28 6.82 8.59
CA ALA A 98 1.50 6.57 7.38
C ALA A 98 1.77 5.16 6.82
N PRO A 99 0.74 4.34 6.61
CA PRO A 99 0.91 3.05 5.95
C PRO A 99 1.01 3.19 4.43
N THR A 100 1.54 2.16 3.78
CA THR A 100 1.60 2.04 2.32
C THR A 100 0.30 1.49 1.71
N THR A 101 -0.78 1.40 2.48
CA THR A 101 -2.09 0.90 2.02
C THR A 101 -2.96 2.04 1.51
N GLN A 102 -3.77 1.75 0.48
CA GLN A 102 -4.82 2.65 0.01
C GLN A 102 -6.12 2.51 0.82
N ASN A 103 -6.18 1.57 1.77
CA ASN A 103 -7.38 1.34 2.57
C ASN A 103 -7.56 2.45 3.62
N PRO A 104 -8.59 3.32 3.48
CA PRO A 104 -8.79 4.46 4.37
C PRO A 104 -9.06 4.04 5.81
N LEU A 105 -9.66 2.86 6.03
CA LEU A 105 -9.92 2.34 7.37
C LEU A 105 -8.63 2.03 8.13
N LEU A 106 -7.65 1.43 7.45
CA LEU A 106 -6.36 1.08 8.04
C LEU A 106 -5.55 2.34 8.35
N VAL A 107 -5.57 3.32 7.44
CA VAL A 107 -4.92 4.61 7.67
C VAL A 107 -5.47 5.29 8.92
N VAL A 108 -6.81 5.41 9.04
CA VAL A 108 -7.43 6.06 10.20
C VAL A 108 -7.19 5.27 11.49
N ARG A 109 -7.15 3.93 11.41
CA ARG A 109 -6.77 3.08 12.55
C ARG A 109 -5.37 3.40 13.08
N TYR A 110 -4.40 3.66 12.19
CA TYR A 110 -3.03 4.03 12.59
C TYR A 110 -2.92 5.44 13.09
N ILE A 111 -3.60 6.39 12.45
CA ILE A 111 -3.71 7.74 13.00
C ILE A 111 -4.30 7.66 14.42
N ARG A 112 -5.30 6.82 14.64
CA ARG A 112 -5.88 6.65 15.98
C ARG A 112 -4.88 6.07 16.97
N HIS A 113 -4.12 5.05 16.58
CA HIS A 113 -3.08 4.46 17.42
C HIS A 113 -2.05 5.51 17.85
N ASP A 114 -1.50 6.22 16.87
CA ASP A 114 -0.48 7.23 17.06
C ASP A 114 -0.99 8.42 17.90
N LEU A 115 -2.26 8.82 17.67
CA LEU A 115 -2.93 9.83 18.48
C LEU A 115 -3.07 9.41 19.96
N GLU A 116 -3.31 8.12 20.23
CA GLU A 116 -3.39 7.61 21.61
C GLU A 116 -2.01 7.60 22.27
N LEU A 117 -0.92 7.28 21.54
CA LEU A 117 0.45 7.42 22.06
C LEU A 117 0.79 8.88 22.38
N ALA A 118 0.39 9.81 21.51
CA ALA A 118 0.56 11.25 21.73
C ALA A 118 -0.24 11.72 22.95
N ALA A 119 -1.48 11.23 23.10
CA ALA A 119 -2.33 11.52 24.26
C ALA A 119 -1.73 10.95 25.57
N ASP A 120 -1.17 9.73 25.54
CA ASP A 120 -0.49 9.14 26.70
C ASP A 120 0.66 10.01 27.18
N ARG A 121 1.44 10.54 26.25
CA ARG A 121 2.55 11.45 26.55
C ARG A 121 2.06 12.78 27.14
N GLN A 122 0.99 13.35 26.58
CA GLN A 122 0.49 14.67 26.98
C GLN A 122 -0.30 14.65 28.29
N PHE A 123 -1.12 13.62 28.50
CA PHE A 123 -2.06 13.56 29.63
C PHE A 123 -1.63 12.62 30.76
N GLY A 124 -0.73 11.66 30.53
CA GLY A 124 -0.24 10.74 31.57
C GLY A 124 -0.82 9.32 31.52
N GLY A 125 -0.74 8.67 30.36
CA GLY A 125 -0.96 7.22 30.14
C GLY A 125 -2.40 6.69 30.29
N SER A 126 -3.10 7.03 31.36
CA SER A 126 -4.50 6.58 31.59
C SER A 126 -5.47 7.72 31.84
N ASP A 127 -4.95 8.93 32.03
CA ASP A 127 -5.77 10.12 32.17
C ASP A 127 -6.18 10.62 30.78
N ARG A 128 -7.49 10.72 30.56
CA ARG A 128 -8.09 11.34 29.37
C ARG A 128 -9.06 12.42 29.83
N PRO A 129 -9.12 13.57 29.13
CA PRO A 129 -10.08 14.60 29.47
C PRO A 129 -11.52 14.11 29.21
N ALA A 130 -12.50 14.69 29.89
CA ALA A 130 -13.89 14.23 29.83
C ALA A 130 -14.52 14.31 28.43
N ASN A 131 -13.97 15.13 27.53
CA ASN A 131 -14.40 15.27 26.15
C ASN A 131 -13.63 14.36 25.17
N TRP A 132 -12.67 13.55 25.63
CA TRP A 132 -11.98 12.56 24.81
C TRP A 132 -12.97 11.49 24.37
N ARG A 133 -13.19 11.40 23.06
CA ARG A 133 -14.21 10.52 22.49
C ARG A 133 -13.75 9.07 22.42
N GLY A 134 -12.45 8.85 22.28
CA GLY A 134 -11.91 7.50 22.26
C GLY A 134 -12.06 6.81 20.91
N GLY A 135 -11.47 5.62 20.84
CA GLY A 135 -11.72 4.62 19.81
C GLY A 135 -11.81 3.23 20.44
N PRO A 136 -12.05 2.17 19.65
CA PRO A 136 -11.99 0.79 20.12
C PRO A 136 -10.67 0.52 20.83
N ALA A 137 -10.70 -0.23 21.94
CA ALA A 137 -9.50 -0.46 22.75
C ALA A 137 -8.34 -1.09 21.96
N ILE A 138 -8.66 -1.89 20.92
CA ILE A 138 -7.68 -2.51 20.02
C ILE A 138 -6.83 -1.50 19.24
N ALA A 139 -7.34 -0.29 18.97
CA ALA A 139 -6.57 0.74 18.27
C ALA A 139 -5.37 1.24 19.08
N ARG A 140 -5.32 1.01 20.40
CA ARG A 140 -4.19 1.37 21.26
C ARG A 140 -3.07 0.33 21.26
N CYS A 141 -3.35 -0.87 20.77
CA CYS A 141 -2.38 -1.96 20.76
C CYS A 141 -1.40 -1.81 19.61
N ASP A 142 -0.25 -2.46 19.69
CA ASP A 142 0.71 -2.47 18.60
C ASP A 142 0.10 -3.07 17.31
N ARG A 143 0.69 -2.68 16.18
CA ARG A 143 0.23 -3.09 14.85
C ARG A 143 0.12 -4.61 14.70
N ALA A 144 1.06 -5.37 15.28
CA ALA A 144 1.05 -6.83 15.17
C ALA A 144 -0.15 -7.43 15.92
N VAL A 145 -0.46 -6.96 17.14
CA VAL A 145 -1.66 -7.38 17.86
C VAL A 145 -2.94 -6.98 17.12
N GLN A 146 -3.02 -5.76 16.57
CA GLN A 146 -4.18 -5.33 15.78
C GLN A 146 -4.45 -6.27 14.61
N ASN A 147 -3.40 -6.61 13.84
CA ASN A 147 -3.51 -7.48 12.69
C ASN A 147 -3.70 -8.96 13.06
N LEU A 148 -3.13 -9.40 14.19
CA LEU A 148 -3.33 -10.74 14.74
C LEU A 148 -4.79 -10.96 15.12
N VAL A 149 -5.41 -9.98 15.80
CA VAL A 149 -6.85 -10.00 16.09
C VAL A 149 -7.65 -9.98 14.80
N GLN A 150 -7.29 -9.12 13.84
CA GLN A 150 -7.99 -9.03 12.56
C GLN A 150 -8.00 -10.35 11.80
N ILE A 151 -6.85 -11.00 11.59
CA ILE A 151 -6.79 -12.27 10.85
C ILE A 151 -7.55 -13.39 11.59
N LEU A 152 -7.48 -13.44 12.92
CA LEU A 152 -8.23 -14.43 13.70
C LEU A 152 -9.75 -14.24 13.56
N VAL A 153 -10.22 -12.99 13.54
CA VAL A 153 -11.64 -12.67 13.32
C VAL A 153 -12.05 -12.97 11.88
N THR A 154 -11.31 -12.48 10.88
CA THR A 154 -11.76 -12.51 9.48
C THR A 154 -11.48 -13.84 8.80
N ALA A 155 -10.30 -14.43 8.99
CA ALA A 155 -9.91 -15.67 8.33
C ALA A 155 -10.27 -16.91 9.14
N TYR A 156 -10.23 -16.82 10.48
CA TYR A 156 -10.50 -17.97 11.37
C TYR A 156 -11.84 -17.87 12.10
N THR A 157 -12.63 -16.81 11.87
CA THR A 157 -13.99 -16.62 12.44
C THR A 157 -14.02 -16.67 13.97
N TYR A 158 -12.94 -16.27 14.63
CA TYR A 158 -12.84 -16.27 16.08
C TYR A 158 -13.50 -15.05 16.70
N ASN A 159 -14.24 -15.26 17.80
CA ASN A 159 -14.86 -14.20 18.58
C ASN A 159 -14.14 -14.07 19.93
N PHE A 160 -13.41 -12.96 20.09
CA PHE A 160 -12.69 -12.65 21.31
C PHE A 160 -13.64 -12.41 22.50
N GLN A 161 -13.22 -12.85 23.68
CA GLN A 161 -13.93 -12.73 24.95
C GLN A 161 -13.38 -11.60 25.83
N THR A 162 -12.18 -11.09 25.51
CA THR A 162 -11.56 -9.96 26.20
C THR A 162 -12.45 -8.72 26.15
N ASN A 163 -12.78 -8.18 27.32
CA ASN A 163 -13.57 -6.97 27.45
C ASN A 163 -12.71 -5.72 27.19
N GLU A 164 -13.21 -4.77 26.40
CA GLU A 164 -12.55 -3.48 26.11
C GLU A 164 -12.21 -2.64 27.35
N THR A 165 -12.87 -2.87 28.48
CA THR A 165 -12.58 -2.19 29.75
C THR A 165 -11.47 -2.87 30.57
N ALA A 166 -10.81 -3.89 30.05
CA ALA A 166 -9.70 -4.55 30.75
C ALA A 166 -8.56 -3.55 31.00
N LEU A 167 -8.04 -3.53 32.25
CA LEU A 167 -7.00 -2.57 32.68
C LEU A 167 -5.73 -2.61 31.80
N ASN A 168 -5.37 -3.81 31.30
CA ASN A 168 -4.34 -4.00 30.30
C ASN A 168 -4.93 -4.76 29.11
N TYR A 169 -5.80 -4.09 28.37
CA TYR A 169 -6.51 -4.67 27.24
C TYR A 169 -5.56 -5.31 26.23
N CYS A 170 -4.49 -4.61 25.82
CA CYS A 170 -3.58 -5.09 24.78
C CYS A 170 -2.84 -6.36 25.17
N ALA A 171 -2.31 -6.46 26.40
CA ALA A 171 -1.71 -7.72 26.85
C ALA A 171 -2.74 -8.84 27.01
N THR A 172 -3.95 -8.52 27.46
CA THR A 172 -5.02 -9.52 27.66
C THR A 172 -5.49 -10.10 26.32
N ILE A 173 -5.74 -9.24 25.33
CA ILE A 173 -6.19 -9.70 24.01
C ILE A 173 -5.06 -10.39 23.22
N ALA A 174 -3.81 -9.96 23.39
CA ALA A 174 -2.65 -10.64 22.84
C ALA A 174 -2.50 -12.06 23.39
N ALA A 175 -2.64 -12.23 24.72
CA ALA A 175 -2.61 -13.55 25.35
C ALA A 175 -3.79 -14.45 24.87
N GLU A 176 -4.99 -13.89 24.72
CA GLU A 176 -6.12 -14.62 24.15
C GLU A 176 -5.85 -15.02 22.68
N ALA A 177 -5.28 -14.12 21.89
CA ALA A 177 -4.92 -14.38 20.50
C ALA A 177 -3.85 -15.48 20.37
N GLU A 178 -2.82 -15.44 21.22
CA GLU A 178 -1.79 -16.47 21.30
C GLU A 178 -2.40 -17.84 21.64
N GLN A 179 -3.32 -17.90 22.60
CA GLN A 179 -4.03 -19.13 22.93
C GLN A 179 -4.79 -19.67 21.71
N GLN A 180 -5.40 -18.81 20.89
CA GLN A 180 -6.07 -19.25 19.67
C GLN A 180 -5.11 -19.72 18.59
N VAL A 181 -3.98 -19.04 18.41
CA VAL A 181 -2.92 -19.51 17.50
C VAL A 181 -2.45 -20.89 17.92
N LEU A 182 -2.24 -21.11 19.23
CA LEU A 182 -1.89 -22.42 19.76
C LEU A 182 -2.92 -23.49 19.36
N LEU A 183 -4.22 -23.22 19.56
CA LEU A 183 -5.31 -24.17 19.28
C LEU A 183 -5.60 -24.39 17.78
N LYS A 184 -5.23 -23.46 16.91
CA LYS A 184 -5.53 -23.52 15.48
C LYS A 184 -4.35 -23.97 14.63
N VAL A 185 -3.13 -23.63 15.06
CA VAL A 185 -1.91 -23.82 14.27
C VAL A 185 -0.95 -24.78 14.96
N LEU A 186 -0.75 -24.64 16.27
CA LEU A 186 0.32 -25.34 16.99
C LEU A 186 -0.14 -26.57 17.76
N SER A 187 -1.43 -26.92 17.71
CA SER A 187 -2.00 -28.16 18.25
C SER A 187 -2.29 -29.18 17.14
N THR A 188 -1.56 -29.10 16.02
CA THR A 188 -1.60 -30.15 15.00
C THR A 188 -0.81 -31.37 15.50
N PRO A 189 -1.20 -32.60 15.13
CA PRO A 189 -0.51 -33.82 15.57
C PRO A 189 1.00 -33.82 15.29
N GLU A 190 1.42 -33.14 14.22
CA GLU A 190 2.83 -32.96 13.84
C GLU A 190 3.59 -32.09 14.84
N PHE A 191 2.94 -31.04 15.38
CA PHE A 191 3.53 -30.12 16.34
C PHE A 191 3.45 -30.64 17.78
N GLU A 192 2.47 -31.50 18.10
CA GLU A 192 2.35 -32.15 19.41
C GLU A 192 3.35 -33.31 19.61
N ALA A 193 3.84 -33.94 18.54
CA ALA A 193 4.79 -35.06 18.61
C ALA A 193 6.26 -34.63 18.83
N GLY A 194 6.63 -33.39 18.49
CA GLY A 194 8.01 -32.87 18.55
C GLY A 194 8.44 -31.93 19.71
N PRO A 195 7.60 -31.39 20.61
CA PRO A 195 8.04 -30.34 21.54
C PRO A 195 9.13 -30.79 22.50
N THR A 196 9.13 -32.08 22.88
CA THR A 196 10.13 -32.64 23.79
C THR A 196 11.53 -32.64 23.18
N ASP A 197 11.65 -33.02 21.90
CA ASP A 197 12.92 -33.02 21.17
C ASP A 197 13.37 -31.59 20.85
N LEU A 198 12.43 -30.70 20.53
CA LEU A 198 12.70 -29.28 20.33
C LEU A 198 13.18 -28.61 21.63
N THR A 199 12.61 -28.98 22.78
CA THR A 199 13.06 -28.51 24.10
C THR A 199 14.45 -29.05 24.44
N LEU A 200 14.75 -30.31 24.10
CA LEU A 200 16.12 -30.83 24.18
C LEU A 200 17.10 -30.03 23.34
N ALA A 201 16.67 -29.56 22.17
CA ALA A 201 17.51 -28.70 21.34
C ALA A 201 17.81 -27.36 22.01
N VAL A 202 16.82 -26.76 22.68
CA VAL A 202 17.04 -25.55 23.53
C VAL A 202 18.05 -25.85 24.62
N ARG A 203 17.94 -27.01 25.30
CA ARG A 203 18.91 -27.43 26.32
C ARG A 203 20.32 -27.56 25.74
N GLY A 204 20.47 -28.21 24.59
CA GLY A 204 21.75 -28.37 23.92
C GLY A 204 22.39 -27.02 23.57
N ASP A 205 21.59 -26.09 23.09
CA ASP A 205 22.04 -24.74 22.72
C ASP A 205 22.40 -23.89 23.95
N LEU A 206 21.63 -23.99 25.05
CA LEU A 206 21.97 -23.36 26.32
C LEU A 206 23.31 -23.86 26.87
N GLU A 207 23.57 -25.17 26.80
CA GLU A 207 24.86 -25.75 27.21
C GLU A 207 26.02 -25.22 26.36
N ARG A 208 25.81 -25.07 25.05
CA ARG A 208 26.80 -24.47 24.15
C ARG A 208 27.05 -23.01 24.50
N LEU A 209 25.99 -22.23 24.70
CA LEU A 209 26.13 -20.83 25.09
C LEU A 209 26.93 -20.70 26.39
N ALA A 210 26.62 -21.53 27.39
CA ALA A 210 27.38 -21.57 28.64
C ALA A 210 28.86 -21.93 28.41
N ASP A 211 29.16 -22.91 27.54
CA ASP A 211 30.54 -23.27 27.20
C ASP A 211 31.30 -22.14 26.50
N GLU A 212 30.63 -21.37 25.63
CA GLU A 212 31.23 -20.22 24.93
C GLU A 212 31.51 -19.04 25.88
N GLU A 213 30.64 -18.79 26.86
CA GLU A 213 30.81 -17.68 27.80
C GLU A 213 31.73 -18.00 28.99
N LEU A 214 31.62 -19.21 29.53
CA LEU A 214 32.27 -19.59 30.79
C LEU A 214 33.46 -20.53 30.59
N GLY A 215 33.62 -21.08 29.39
CA GLY A 215 34.55 -22.15 29.09
C GLY A 215 33.94 -23.55 29.26
N LEU A 216 34.57 -24.52 28.61
CA LEU A 216 34.07 -25.89 28.53
C LEU A 216 33.81 -26.50 29.92
N ASN A 217 32.58 -26.98 30.13
CA ASN A 217 32.10 -27.58 31.39
C ASN A 217 32.15 -26.66 32.61
N ASN A 218 32.34 -25.35 32.44
CA ASN A 218 32.21 -24.40 33.52
C ASN A 218 30.77 -23.90 33.57
N ARG A 219 30.15 -23.91 34.76
CA ARG A 219 28.75 -23.54 34.94
C ARG A 219 28.61 -22.58 36.12
N PRO A 220 27.60 -21.69 36.09
CA PRO A 220 27.27 -20.88 37.26
C PRO A 220 26.92 -21.75 38.47
N ALA A 221 26.95 -21.14 39.66
CA ALA A 221 26.39 -21.76 40.86
C ALA A 221 24.90 -22.12 40.63
N ASP A 222 24.45 -23.20 41.26
CA ASP A 222 23.07 -23.71 41.19
C ASP A 222 22.60 -24.24 39.82
N TRP A 223 23.51 -24.42 38.86
CA TRP A 223 23.22 -25.09 37.58
C TRP A 223 22.78 -26.55 37.78
N ARG A 224 21.63 -26.91 37.23
CA ARG A 224 20.99 -28.21 37.43
C ARG A 224 21.47 -29.28 36.46
N GLY A 225 21.75 -28.91 35.21
CA GLY A 225 22.35 -29.87 34.28
C GLY A 225 21.38 -30.91 33.71
N ASN A 226 20.05 -30.79 33.92
CA ASN A 226 19.10 -31.84 33.54
C ASN A 226 19.01 -32.00 32.01
N ARG A 227 19.28 -33.22 31.53
CA ARG A 227 19.26 -33.63 30.11
C ARG A 227 18.27 -34.77 29.84
N ASP A 228 17.54 -35.23 30.85
CA ASP A 228 16.53 -36.27 30.72
C ASP A 228 15.20 -35.62 30.31
N ASN A 229 14.84 -35.77 29.03
CA ASN A 229 13.62 -35.20 28.46
C ASN A 229 12.33 -35.88 28.94
N THR A 230 12.45 -37.00 29.66
CA THR A 230 11.32 -37.67 30.30
C THR A 230 11.14 -37.24 31.76
N SER A 231 12.07 -36.46 32.30
CA SER A 231 11.98 -35.95 33.67
C SER A 231 10.85 -34.94 33.81
N ALA A 232 10.05 -35.11 34.87
CA ALA A 232 8.96 -34.18 35.20
C ALA A 232 9.44 -32.75 35.49
N THR A 233 10.73 -32.57 35.83
CA THR A 233 11.32 -31.25 36.11
C THR A 233 12.11 -30.68 34.93
N PHE A 234 12.20 -31.38 33.80
CA PHE A 234 13.08 -30.99 32.68
C PHE A 234 12.89 -29.55 32.22
N LEU A 235 11.63 -29.14 31.96
CA LEU A 235 11.30 -27.77 31.55
C LEU A 235 11.65 -26.73 32.62
N SER A 236 11.31 -27.01 33.88
CA SER A 236 11.62 -26.10 35.00
C SER A 236 13.12 -25.97 35.26
N ASP A 237 13.87 -27.06 35.09
CA ASP A 237 15.32 -27.07 35.27
C ASP A 237 16.01 -26.29 34.15
N LEU A 238 15.57 -26.47 32.90
CA LEU A 238 16.04 -25.71 31.75
C LEU A 238 15.75 -24.20 31.90
N PHE A 239 14.53 -23.85 32.31
CA PHE A 239 14.16 -22.45 32.57
C PHE A 239 15.07 -21.80 33.62
N LEU A 240 15.34 -22.50 34.72
CA LEU A 240 16.17 -21.96 35.80
C LEU A 240 17.65 -21.91 35.43
N ASP A 241 18.15 -22.87 34.66
CA ASP A 241 19.51 -22.84 34.13
C ASP A 241 19.68 -21.65 33.16
N LEU A 242 18.70 -21.39 32.30
CA LEU A 242 18.68 -20.21 31.41
C LEU A 242 18.72 -18.90 32.21
N ASP A 243 17.88 -18.77 33.24
CA ASP A 243 17.86 -17.60 34.12
C ASP A 243 19.17 -17.42 34.89
N THR A 244 19.77 -18.53 35.34
CA THR A 244 21.05 -18.54 36.05
C THR A 244 22.19 -18.09 35.14
N LEU A 245 22.21 -18.51 33.87
CA LEU A 245 23.20 -18.02 32.91
C LEU A 245 23.02 -16.52 32.66
N ALA A 246 21.78 -16.06 32.48
CA ALA A 246 21.50 -14.63 32.31
C ALA A 246 22.00 -13.82 33.51
N ASN A 247 21.71 -14.27 34.75
CA ASN A 247 22.20 -13.61 35.96
C ASN A 247 23.73 -13.58 36.04
N ALA A 248 24.41 -14.63 35.60
CA ALA A 248 25.86 -14.71 35.61
C ALA A 248 26.53 -13.78 34.59
N GLN A 249 25.91 -13.58 33.43
CA GLN A 249 26.48 -12.79 32.33
C GLN A 249 26.06 -11.32 32.32
N LEU A 250 24.79 -11.05 32.60
CA LEU A 250 24.21 -9.70 32.52
C LEU A 250 24.12 -9.02 33.89
N GLY A 251 24.11 -9.81 34.97
CA GLY A 251 23.88 -9.34 36.33
C GLY A 251 22.54 -9.80 36.90
N LEU A 252 22.42 -9.76 38.23
CA LEU A 252 21.24 -10.25 38.93
C LEU A 252 19.99 -9.47 38.54
N GLY A 253 19.02 -10.14 37.92
CA GLY A 253 17.75 -9.55 37.48
C GLY A 253 17.82 -8.76 36.16
N GLU A 254 19.00 -8.60 35.57
CA GLU A 254 19.18 -7.92 34.28
C GLU A 254 18.82 -8.87 33.14
N ARG A 255 17.93 -8.44 32.23
CA ARG A 255 17.44 -9.28 31.12
C ARG A 255 17.44 -8.50 29.81
N PRO A 256 17.63 -9.18 28.67
CA PRO A 256 17.44 -8.57 27.36
C PRO A 256 16.03 -7.98 27.20
N ALA A 257 15.90 -6.94 26.37
CA ALA A 257 14.59 -6.40 26.02
C ALA A 257 13.72 -7.48 25.33
N GLY A 258 12.46 -7.60 25.73
CA GLY A 258 11.53 -8.61 25.21
C GLY A 258 11.57 -9.97 25.93
N TRP A 259 12.44 -10.14 26.93
CA TRP A 259 12.50 -11.36 27.74
C TRP A 259 11.14 -11.71 28.36
N ILE A 260 10.67 -12.93 28.12
CA ILE A 260 9.37 -13.40 28.59
C ILE A 260 9.46 -13.81 30.06
N GLY A 261 10.43 -14.65 30.42
CA GLY A 261 10.68 -15.03 31.82
C GLY A 261 9.52 -15.80 32.48
N VAL A 262 8.65 -16.44 31.68
CA VAL A 262 7.50 -17.21 32.17
C VAL A 262 7.45 -18.56 31.47
N LEU A 263 7.26 -19.62 32.26
CA LEU A 263 7.11 -20.99 31.78
C LEU A 263 5.63 -21.43 31.81
N PRO A 264 4.93 -21.47 30.67
CA PRO A 264 3.53 -21.90 30.59
C PRO A 264 3.40 -23.43 30.73
N ASN A 265 2.20 -23.90 31.07
CA ASN A 265 1.91 -25.33 31.21
C ASN A 265 1.81 -26.07 29.87
N ALA A 266 1.55 -25.36 28.77
CA ALA A 266 1.46 -25.94 27.43
C ALA A 266 2.88 -26.17 26.88
N PRO A 267 3.29 -27.42 26.57
CA PRO A 267 4.67 -27.72 26.17
C PRO A 267 5.15 -26.96 24.92
N ALA A 268 4.28 -26.77 23.93
CA ALA A 268 4.62 -26.01 22.72
C ALA A 268 4.92 -24.53 23.01
N LEU A 269 4.13 -23.89 23.88
CA LEU A 269 4.40 -22.52 24.32
C LEU A 269 5.64 -22.46 25.20
N ALA A 270 5.84 -23.45 26.08
CA ALA A 270 7.02 -23.52 26.94
C ALA A 270 8.32 -23.59 26.11
N TYR A 271 8.34 -24.45 25.10
CA TYR A 271 9.43 -24.52 24.13
C TYR A 271 9.66 -23.16 23.44
N ARG A 272 8.61 -22.52 22.91
CA ARG A 272 8.73 -21.24 22.20
C ARG A 272 9.29 -20.14 23.09
N ASN A 273 8.78 -20.01 24.32
CA ASN A 273 9.27 -19.02 25.28
C ASN A 273 10.74 -19.25 25.63
N LEU A 274 11.11 -20.49 25.97
CA LEU A 274 12.48 -20.84 26.31
C LEU A 274 13.44 -20.62 25.15
N ARG A 275 13.01 -20.98 23.94
CA ARG A 275 13.79 -20.74 22.72
C ARG A 275 13.95 -19.23 22.50
N HIS A 276 12.87 -18.45 22.59
CA HIS A 276 12.93 -17.00 22.42
C HIS A 276 13.89 -16.32 23.40
N ASP A 277 13.74 -16.60 24.69
CA ASP A 277 14.60 -16.06 25.73
C ASP A 277 16.07 -16.47 25.51
N LEU A 278 16.34 -17.73 25.11
CA LEU A 278 17.70 -18.16 24.76
C LEU A 278 18.28 -17.41 23.55
N GLU A 279 17.50 -17.19 22.49
CA GLU A 279 17.94 -16.45 21.31
C GLU A 279 18.22 -14.96 21.65
N LEU A 280 17.41 -14.36 22.53
CA LEU A 280 17.62 -13.00 23.03
C LEU A 280 18.90 -12.90 23.87
N LEU A 281 19.12 -13.85 24.80
CA LEU A 281 20.35 -13.88 25.60
C LEU A 281 21.58 -14.01 24.71
N ALA A 282 21.56 -14.91 23.74
CA ALA A 282 22.67 -15.09 22.81
C ALA A 282 22.93 -13.82 21.98
N ASN A 283 21.89 -13.08 21.59
CA ASN A 283 22.04 -11.79 20.90
C ASN A 283 22.67 -10.72 21.80
N GLU A 284 22.19 -10.58 23.04
CA GLU A 284 22.70 -9.61 24.02
C GLU A 284 24.20 -9.84 24.32
N LEU A 285 24.63 -11.10 24.34
CA LEU A 285 26.02 -11.51 24.53
C LEU A 285 26.86 -11.41 23.24
N GLY A 286 26.31 -10.89 22.14
CA GLY A 286 27.02 -10.68 20.89
C GLY A 286 27.29 -11.95 20.07
N ARG A 287 26.53 -13.03 20.29
CA ARG A 287 26.68 -14.31 19.57
C ARG A 287 25.89 -14.34 18.26
N VAL A 288 26.29 -13.43 17.37
CA VAL A 288 25.82 -13.33 15.98
C VAL A 288 27.07 -13.28 15.07
N PRO A 289 27.41 -14.36 14.33
CA PRO A 289 26.64 -15.59 14.12
C PRO A 289 26.62 -16.52 15.35
N ARG A 290 25.65 -17.45 15.36
CA ARG A 290 25.47 -18.44 16.44
C ARG A 290 26.66 -19.40 16.60
N PRO A 291 26.91 -19.94 17.81
CA PRO A 291 27.95 -20.92 18.05
C PRO A 291 27.84 -22.18 17.18
N ARG A 292 28.95 -22.90 17.00
CA ARG A 292 28.97 -24.08 16.14
C ARG A 292 28.04 -25.18 16.69
N GLY A 293 27.20 -25.70 15.80
CA GLY A 293 26.26 -26.78 16.11
C GLY A 293 25.02 -26.31 16.86
N TRP A 294 24.78 -25.00 16.94
CA TRP A 294 23.50 -24.43 17.36
C TRP A 294 22.35 -25.06 16.56
N GLN A 295 21.31 -25.49 17.26
CA GLN A 295 20.19 -26.22 16.68
C GLN A 295 18.98 -25.32 16.39
N GLY A 296 18.90 -24.14 17.02
CA GLY A 296 17.93 -23.09 16.67
C GLY A 296 18.21 -22.47 15.30
N LEU A 297 17.64 -23.05 14.24
CA LEU A 297 17.88 -22.61 12.87
C LEU A 297 16.89 -21.53 12.40
N ASP A 298 15.75 -21.39 13.07
CA ASP A 298 14.69 -20.46 12.70
C ASP A 298 14.95 -19.06 13.33
N PRO A 299 15.28 -18.03 12.54
CA PRO A 299 15.51 -16.69 13.06
C PRO A 299 14.23 -16.04 13.63
N LEU A 300 13.04 -16.53 13.26
CA LEU A 300 11.75 -16.06 13.78
C LEU A 300 11.66 -16.23 15.30
N ALA A 301 12.34 -17.25 15.84
CA ALA A 301 12.39 -17.53 17.27
C ALA A 301 12.88 -16.34 18.12
N ALA A 302 13.72 -15.46 17.57
CA ALA A 302 14.22 -14.28 18.28
C ALA A 302 13.24 -13.10 18.29
N CYS A 303 12.16 -13.16 17.51
CA CYS A 303 11.19 -12.07 17.36
C CYS A 303 10.10 -12.10 18.43
N ASP A 304 9.46 -10.95 18.66
CA ASP A 304 8.33 -10.82 19.59
C ASP A 304 7.22 -11.86 19.31
N MET A 305 6.59 -12.39 20.36
CA MET A 305 5.59 -13.46 20.22
C MET A 305 4.43 -13.09 19.31
N ASN A 306 3.98 -11.83 19.32
CA ASN A 306 2.90 -11.39 18.44
C ASN A 306 3.34 -11.39 16.98
N VAL A 307 4.59 -11.01 16.70
CA VAL A 307 5.18 -11.08 15.35
C VAL A 307 5.29 -12.53 14.89
N GLN A 308 5.77 -13.43 15.76
CA GLN A 308 5.82 -14.87 15.44
C GLN A 308 4.43 -15.42 15.13
N ASN A 309 3.44 -15.14 15.99
CA ASN A 309 2.07 -15.61 15.82
C ASN A 309 1.45 -15.06 14.53
N LEU A 310 1.63 -13.76 14.25
CA LEU A 310 1.14 -13.13 13.04
C LEU A 310 1.79 -13.72 11.78
N ALA A 311 3.12 -13.89 11.79
CA ALA A 311 3.86 -14.48 10.68
C ALA A 311 3.41 -15.92 10.38
N LEU A 312 3.18 -16.73 11.41
CA LEU A 312 2.67 -18.10 11.26
C LEU A 312 1.28 -18.12 10.61
N LEU A 313 0.35 -17.30 11.09
CA LEU A 313 -0.99 -17.22 10.48
C LEU A 313 -0.95 -16.63 9.07
N ALA A 314 -0.11 -15.61 8.84
CA ALA A 314 0.07 -15.00 7.52
C ALA A 314 0.67 -16.00 6.51
N GLN A 315 1.64 -16.82 6.92
CA GLN A 315 2.20 -17.89 6.09
C GLN A 315 1.11 -18.91 5.75
N GLN A 316 0.38 -19.39 6.75
CA GLN A 316 -0.66 -20.41 6.54
C GLN A 316 -1.83 -19.91 5.68
N ARG A 317 -2.24 -18.64 5.87
CA ARG A 317 -3.44 -18.09 5.24
C ARG A 317 -3.17 -17.40 3.91
N TYR A 318 -2.06 -16.67 3.81
CA TYR A 318 -1.76 -15.77 2.69
C TYR A 318 -0.46 -16.12 1.96
N GLY A 319 0.24 -17.18 2.36
CA GLY A 319 1.44 -17.65 1.65
C GLY A 319 2.68 -16.79 1.86
N LEU A 320 2.79 -16.09 3.00
CA LEU A 320 4.01 -15.36 3.36
C LEU A 320 5.24 -16.29 3.36
N ALA A 321 6.20 -16.01 2.48
CA ALA A 321 7.47 -16.74 2.37
C ALA A 321 8.54 -16.10 3.27
N LEU A 322 8.79 -16.68 4.45
CA LEU A 322 9.76 -16.16 5.41
C LEU A 322 11.21 -16.41 4.97
N GLU A 323 11.42 -17.41 4.12
CA GLU A 323 12.70 -17.77 3.52
C GLU A 323 13.23 -16.70 2.54
N GLU A 324 12.36 -15.86 2.00
CA GLU A 324 12.73 -14.74 1.13
C GLU A 324 13.20 -13.52 1.94
N ILE A 325 12.89 -13.48 3.24
CA ILE A 325 13.30 -12.42 4.15
C ILE A 325 14.71 -12.74 4.66
N GLY A 326 15.71 -12.09 4.05
CA GLY A 326 17.11 -12.26 4.46
C GLY A 326 17.46 -11.60 5.79
N GLY A 327 18.45 -12.14 6.50
CA GLY A 327 19.06 -11.51 7.68
C GLY A 327 18.95 -12.32 8.98
N GLN A 328 19.42 -11.74 10.08
CA GLN A 328 19.32 -12.27 11.45
C GLN A 328 19.12 -11.12 12.45
N GLY A 329 18.67 -11.43 13.67
CA GLY A 329 18.55 -10.47 14.76
C GLY A 329 17.46 -9.42 14.57
N ALA A 330 17.65 -8.22 15.14
CA ALA A 330 16.62 -7.18 15.19
C ALA A 330 16.14 -6.71 13.81
N ALA A 331 17.05 -6.62 12.83
CA ALA A 331 16.70 -6.24 11.46
C ALA A 331 15.76 -7.26 10.81
N TYR A 332 16.01 -8.56 11.03
CA TYR A 332 15.15 -9.63 10.54
C TYR A 332 13.75 -9.53 11.17
N CYS A 333 13.66 -9.36 12.49
CA CYS A 333 12.36 -9.25 13.16
C CYS A 333 11.55 -8.03 12.72
N ALA A 334 12.20 -6.89 12.46
CA ALA A 334 11.54 -5.72 11.90
C ALA A 334 11.00 -5.99 10.48
N GLN A 335 11.78 -6.68 9.63
CA GLN A 335 11.35 -7.05 8.28
C GLN A 335 10.20 -8.07 8.28
N VAL A 336 10.26 -9.10 9.12
CA VAL A 336 9.15 -10.05 9.28
C VAL A 336 7.91 -9.36 9.80
N ALA A 337 8.04 -8.51 10.83
CA ALA A 337 6.91 -7.74 11.33
C ALA A 337 6.31 -6.87 10.22
N GLN A 338 7.13 -6.17 9.43
CA GLN A 338 6.65 -5.38 8.31
C GLN A 338 5.92 -6.24 7.27
N ALA A 339 6.53 -7.34 6.82
CA ALA A 339 5.96 -8.22 5.79
C ALA A 339 4.65 -8.89 6.25
N ALA A 340 4.63 -9.43 7.48
CA ALA A 340 3.45 -10.07 8.05
C ALA A 340 2.30 -9.07 8.26
N ASN A 341 2.58 -7.86 8.73
CA ASN A 341 1.56 -6.82 8.82
C ASN A 341 1.06 -6.39 7.43
N GLN A 342 1.98 -6.16 6.48
CA GLN A 342 1.65 -5.73 5.12
C GLN A 342 0.70 -6.70 4.41
N ILE A 343 0.98 -8.01 4.47
CA ILE A 343 0.18 -9.03 3.80
C ILE A 343 -1.17 -9.25 4.48
N VAL A 344 -1.27 -9.09 5.80
CA VAL A 344 -2.57 -9.20 6.50
C VAL A 344 -3.46 -7.99 6.23
N GLU A 345 -2.85 -6.82 6.06
CA GLU A 345 -3.55 -5.58 5.71
C GLU A 345 -3.99 -5.51 4.26
N ASN A 346 -3.20 -6.12 3.37
CA ASN A 346 -3.46 -6.18 1.93
C ASN A 346 -3.36 -7.65 1.50
N PRO A 347 -4.32 -8.50 1.92
CA PRO A 347 -4.27 -9.91 1.61
C PRO A 347 -4.33 -10.13 0.10
N PRO A 348 -3.54 -11.07 -0.44
CA PRO A 348 -3.65 -11.42 -1.85
C PRO A 348 -5.08 -11.87 -2.13
N THR A 349 -5.64 -11.38 -3.23
CA THR A 349 -6.94 -11.85 -3.72
C THR A 349 -6.84 -13.35 -3.99
N PRO A 350 -7.79 -14.18 -3.51
CA PRO A 350 -7.73 -15.61 -3.74
C PRO A 350 -7.72 -15.90 -5.25
N GLU A 351 -6.70 -16.64 -5.72
CA GLU A 351 -6.66 -17.15 -7.10
C GLU A 351 -7.93 -17.97 -7.36
N GLY A 352 -8.78 -17.49 -8.28
CA GLY A 352 -10.10 -18.06 -8.56
C GLY A 352 -11.30 -17.15 -8.26
N VAL A 353 -11.10 -15.99 -7.62
CA VAL A 353 -12.09 -14.90 -7.49
C VAL A 353 -11.80 -13.75 -8.48
N GLU A 354 -11.02 -14.04 -9.53
CA GLU A 354 -10.86 -13.17 -10.71
C GLU A 354 -12.18 -13.02 -11.51
N GLY A 355 -13.26 -13.72 -11.13
CA GLY A 355 -14.54 -13.67 -11.83
C GLY A 355 -15.59 -12.70 -11.25
N GLU A 356 -15.54 -12.39 -9.95
CA GLU A 356 -16.64 -11.64 -9.29
C GLU A 356 -16.19 -10.39 -8.51
N GLN A 357 -14.97 -10.35 -7.96
CA GLN A 357 -14.42 -9.11 -7.39
C GLN A 357 -13.57 -8.31 -8.38
N ALA A 358 -12.90 -8.98 -9.33
CA ALA A 358 -12.46 -8.29 -10.54
C ALA A 358 -13.66 -7.74 -11.32
N ALA A 359 -14.83 -8.39 -11.30
CA ALA A 359 -16.00 -7.83 -11.98
C ALA A 359 -16.56 -6.55 -11.33
N GLU A 360 -16.31 -6.30 -10.03
CA GLU A 360 -16.72 -5.07 -9.35
C GLU A 360 -15.64 -3.97 -9.41
N ASP A 361 -14.36 -4.35 -9.41
CA ASP A 361 -13.21 -3.42 -9.56
C ASP A 361 -12.86 -3.10 -11.03
N ASP A 362 -13.14 -4.01 -11.97
CA ASP A 362 -13.13 -3.82 -13.43
C ASP A 362 -14.46 -3.31 -13.98
N THR A 363 -15.56 -3.24 -13.21
CA THR A 363 -16.85 -2.75 -13.76
C THR A 363 -16.74 -1.34 -14.35
N PHE A 364 -15.77 -0.56 -13.89
CA PHE A 364 -15.55 0.81 -14.33
C PHE A 364 -14.18 1.00 -15.00
N VAL A 365 -13.50 -0.08 -15.37
CA VAL A 365 -12.27 -0.02 -16.16
C VAL A 365 -12.63 0.05 -17.64
N ALA A 366 -12.05 1.02 -18.33
CA ALA A 366 -12.20 1.19 -19.77
C ALA A 366 -10.88 1.65 -20.37
N GLU A 367 -10.85 1.67 -21.69
CA GLU A 367 -9.73 2.13 -22.47
C GLU A 367 -10.11 3.44 -23.17
N SER A 368 -9.12 4.32 -23.28
CA SER A 368 -9.23 5.49 -24.14
C SER A 368 -9.36 5.05 -25.60
N ASP A 369 -10.18 5.77 -26.36
CA ASP A 369 -10.20 5.80 -27.81
C ASP A 369 -9.91 7.24 -28.26
N TYR A 370 -8.68 7.68 -27.98
CA TYR A 370 -8.22 9.06 -28.19
C TYR A 370 -8.99 10.10 -27.36
N ALA A 371 -9.22 9.83 -26.08
CA ALA A 371 -9.93 10.73 -25.19
C ALA A 371 -9.20 12.05 -24.94
N PHE A 372 -9.89 13.17 -25.15
CA PHE A 372 -9.41 14.47 -24.70
C PHE A 372 -9.49 14.56 -23.18
N SER A 373 -8.36 14.94 -22.56
CA SER A 373 -8.22 15.01 -21.11
C SER A 373 -8.22 16.46 -20.59
N TYR A 374 -8.83 16.67 -19.42
CA TYR A 374 -8.95 17.99 -18.79
C TYR A 374 -8.74 17.92 -17.27
N LEU A 375 -8.25 18.99 -16.64
CA LEU A 375 -8.16 19.08 -15.17
C LEU A 375 -9.46 19.55 -14.51
N ASP A 376 -10.46 19.95 -15.28
CA ASP A 376 -11.75 20.37 -14.75
C ASP A 376 -12.92 19.82 -15.56
N SER A 377 -14.05 19.62 -14.90
CA SER A 377 -15.27 19.08 -15.50
C SER A 377 -15.93 20.02 -16.52
N ALA A 378 -15.52 21.29 -16.56
CA ALA A 378 -15.94 22.29 -17.54
C ALA A 378 -15.06 22.28 -18.80
N ALA A 379 -14.08 21.38 -18.87
CA ALA A 379 -13.16 21.21 -19.99
C ALA A 379 -12.36 22.49 -20.33
N THR A 380 -12.00 23.29 -19.32
CA THR A 380 -11.27 24.56 -19.53
C THR A 380 -9.75 24.41 -19.50
N GLN A 381 -9.23 23.41 -18.79
CA GLN A 381 -7.81 23.14 -18.59
C GLN A 381 -7.42 21.84 -19.29
N TYR A 382 -7.16 21.93 -20.59
CA TYR A 382 -6.80 20.79 -21.43
C TYR A 382 -5.40 20.25 -21.11
N MET A 383 -5.26 18.92 -21.02
CA MET A 383 -4.02 18.24 -20.68
C MET A 383 -3.45 17.35 -21.76
N GLY A 384 -4.11 17.16 -22.91
CA GLY A 384 -3.61 16.29 -23.97
C GLY A 384 -4.62 15.24 -24.42
N VAL A 385 -4.28 14.50 -25.48
CA VAL A 385 -5.07 13.36 -25.94
C VAL A 385 -4.51 12.11 -25.28
N MET A 386 -5.32 11.45 -24.48
CA MET A 386 -5.01 10.16 -23.89
C MET A 386 -4.91 9.10 -25.00
N PRO A 387 -3.76 8.44 -25.20
CA PRO A 387 -3.56 7.49 -26.30
C PRO A 387 -4.59 6.36 -26.29
N PRO A 388 -4.97 5.82 -27.45
CA PRO A 388 -5.89 4.69 -27.52
C PRO A 388 -5.33 3.48 -26.76
N GLY A 389 -6.19 2.69 -26.15
CA GLY A 389 -5.78 1.52 -25.34
C GLY A 389 -5.18 1.89 -23.98
N THR A 390 -5.06 3.18 -23.65
CA THR A 390 -4.68 3.59 -22.29
C THR A 390 -5.81 3.20 -21.35
N GLN A 391 -5.52 2.24 -20.46
CA GLN A 391 -6.47 1.79 -19.46
C GLN A 391 -6.63 2.84 -18.36
N PHE A 392 -7.87 3.06 -17.97
CA PHE A 392 -8.22 3.93 -16.87
C PHE A 392 -9.41 3.37 -16.11
N LYS A 393 -9.55 3.79 -14.86
CA LYS A 393 -10.73 3.53 -14.03
C LYS A 393 -11.59 4.78 -13.96
N ALA A 394 -12.88 4.65 -14.29
CA ALA A 394 -13.87 5.70 -14.13
C ALA A 394 -14.44 5.71 -12.70
N TRP A 395 -14.52 6.89 -12.10
CA TRP A 395 -14.97 7.03 -10.71
C TRP A 395 -16.25 7.83 -10.57
N TYR A 396 -16.38 8.91 -11.33
CA TYR A 396 -17.50 9.83 -11.22
C TYR A 396 -17.98 10.30 -12.59
N ARG A 397 -19.28 10.48 -12.75
CA ARG A 397 -19.86 11.20 -13.88
C ARG A 397 -20.22 12.63 -13.52
N ASN A 398 -20.20 13.51 -14.50
CA ASN A 398 -20.66 14.88 -14.34
C ASN A 398 -22.20 14.95 -14.19
N PHE A 399 -22.70 16.06 -13.65
CA PHE A 399 -24.13 16.27 -13.43
C PHE A 399 -24.82 16.79 -14.70
N GLY A 400 -26.12 16.51 -14.85
CA GLY A 400 -26.95 16.95 -15.99
C GLY A 400 -26.73 16.13 -17.26
N ASP A 401 -26.87 16.77 -18.42
CA ASP A 401 -26.71 16.16 -19.75
C ASP A 401 -25.25 16.05 -20.22
N SER A 402 -24.27 16.25 -19.32
CA SER A 402 -22.84 16.15 -19.64
C SER A 402 -22.36 14.70 -19.64
N THR A 403 -21.65 14.30 -20.68
CA THR A 403 -20.98 13.00 -20.82
C THR A 403 -19.57 12.97 -20.23
N MET A 404 -19.14 14.03 -19.54
CA MET A 404 -17.84 14.08 -18.89
C MET A 404 -17.80 13.16 -17.66
N MET A 405 -16.66 12.51 -17.45
CA MET A 405 -16.38 11.67 -16.29
C MET A 405 -14.97 11.90 -15.77
N PHE A 406 -14.79 11.74 -14.47
CA PHE A 406 -13.49 11.72 -13.82
C PHE A 406 -12.93 10.30 -13.85
N VAL A 407 -11.70 10.17 -14.34
CA VAL A 407 -10.99 8.90 -14.52
C VAL A 407 -9.58 9.00 -13.94
N SER A 408 -9.01 7.87 -13.53
CA SER A 408 -7.60 7.79 -13.14
C SER A 408 -6.91 6.58 -13.75
N GLY A 409 -5.62 6.69 -14.00
CA GLY A 409 -4.76 5.60 -14.44
C GLY A 409 -3.32 5.82 -13.99
N GLU A 410 -2.38 5.14 -14.64
CA GLU A 410 -0.95 5.28 -14.33
C GLU A 410 -0.49 6.72 -14.62
N GLU A 411 -0.12 7.45 -13.56
CA GLU A 411 0.40 8.83 -13.62
C GLU A 411 -0.62 9.90 -14.09
N PHE A 412 -1.93 9.65 -13.98
CA PHE A 412 -2.94 10.69 -14.26
C PHE A 412 -4.25 10.51 -13.48
N ALA A 413 -4.91 11.63 -13.24
CA ALA A 413 -6.30 11.72 -12.80
C ALA A 413 -6.97 12.94 -13.46
N VAL A 414 -7.84 12.70 -14.43
CA VAL A 414 -8.34 13.73 -15.36
C VAL A 414 -9.83 13.54 -15.65
N TYR A 415 -10.44 14.54 -16.27
CA TYR A 415 -11.76 14.45 -16.87
C TYR A 415 -11.65 14.08 -18.34
N VAL A 416 -12.45 13.10 -18.77
CA VAL A 416 -12.61 12.69 -20.18
C VAL A 416 -14.08 12.58 -20.54
N ASP A 417 -14.41 12.70 -21.81
CA ASP A 417 -15.77 12.49 -22.31
C ASP A 417 -15.99 11.01 -22.63
N LEU A 418 -17.10 10.44 -22.16
CA LEU A 418 -17.52 9.06 -22.42
C LEU A 418 -17.38 8.64 -23.89
N ARG A 419 -17.67 9.55 -24.83
CA ARG A 419 -17.71 9.28 -26.28
C ARG A 419 -16.38 8.83 -26.87
N TRP A 420 -15.27 9.13 -26.20
CA TRP A 420 -13.91 8.80 -26.67
C TRP A 420 -13.31 7.66 -25.85
N THR A 421 -14.15 6.75 -25.36
CA THR A 421 -13.73 5.64 -24.50
C THR A 421 -14.51 4.39 -24.82
N THR A 422 -14.01 3.24 -24.36
CA THR A 422 -14.71 1.97 -24.47
C THR A 422 -15.76 1.74 -23.37
N LEU A 423 -15.93 2.69 -22.44
CA LEU A 423 -16.87 2.57 -21.33
C LEU A 423 -18.31 2.59 -21.85
N SER A 424 -19.13 1.62 -21.47
CA SER A 424 -20.52 1.56 -21.95
C SER A 424 -21.38 2.65 -21.30
N PRO A 425 -22.42 3.18 -22.02
CA PRO A 425 -23.36 4.14 -21.44
C PRO A 425 -24.10 3.62 -20.20
N ASP A 426 -24.37 2.31 -20.14
CA ASP A 426 -25.03 1.68 -18.99
C ASP A 426 -24.13 1.68 -17.75
N ILE A 427 -22.83 1.51 -17.93
CA ILE A 427 -21.84 1.63 -16.85
C ILE A 427 -21.68 3.10 -16.44
N PHE A 428 -21.55 4.00 -17.41
CA PHE A 428 -21.45 5.44 -17.16
C PHE A 428 -22.63 5.96 -16.33
N THR A 429 -23.87 5.57 -16.62
CA THR A 429 -25.05 6.02 -15.87
C THR A 429 -25.10 5.51 -14.43
N ARG A 430 -24.41 4.40 -14.13
CA ARG A 430 -24.25 3.85 -12.77
C ARG A 430 -23.14 4.53 -11.97
N LEU A 431 -22.26 5.30 -12.61
CA LEU A 431 -21.23 6.05 -11.89
C LEU A 431 -21.88 7.06 -10.92
N PRO A 432 -21.34 7.20 -9.71
CA PRO A 432 -21.70 8.29 -8.81
C PRO A 432 -21.49 9.66 -9.47
N THR A 433 -22.31 10.65 -9.13
CA THR A 433 -22.17 12.02 -9.67
C THR A 433 -21.11 12.82 -8.91
N LEU A 434 -20.54 13.85 -9.53
CA LEU A 434 -19.62 14.82 -8.89
C LEU A 434 -20.28 15.73 -7.82
N GLU A 435 -21.55 15.50 -7.47
CA GLU A 435 -22.26 16.31 -6.48
C GLU A 435 -21.63 16.14 -5.09
N GLY A 436 -21.07 17.23 -4.54
CA GLY A 436 -20.39 17.21 -3.24
C GLY A 436 -18.97 16.64 -3.24
N VAL A 437 -18.43 16.26 -4.41
CA VAL A 437 -17.07 15.70 -4.57
C VAL A 437 -16.25 16.59 -5.49
N LYS A 438 -15.04 16.98 -5.07
CA LYS A 438 -14.06 17.67 -5.93
C LYS A 438 -12.80 16.81 -6.06
N PRO A 439 -12.75 15.90 -7.06
CA PRO A 439 -11.61 15.03 -7.27
C PRO A 439 -10.31 15.82 -7.48
N LEU A 440 -9.20 15.30 -6.93
CA LEU A 440 -7.88 15.84 -7.21
C LEU A 440 -7.47 15.45 -8.64
N THR A 441 -7.17 16.44 -9.46
CA THR A 441 -6.81 16.25 -10.86
C THR A 441 -5.33 16.54 -11.08
N PHE A 442 -4.64 15.66 -11.77
CA PHE A 442 -3.24 15.81 -12.18
C PHE A 442 -3.00 15.02 -13.46
N CYS A 443 -1.93 15.34 -14.19
CA CYS A 443 -1.57 14.63 -15.41
C CYS A 443 -0.06 14.70 -15.56
N ASP A 444 0.63 13.65 -15.11
CA ASP A 444 2.08 13.49 -15.20
C ASP A 444 2.49 12.44 -16.23
N ALA A 445 1.53 11.68 -16.76
CA ALA A 445 1.76 10.70 -17.81
C ALA A 445 2.40 11.32 -19.06
N ARG A 446 3.17 10.53 -19.80
CA ARG A 446 3.95 10.97 -20.98
C ARG A 446 3.16 11.73 -22.08
N TRP A 447 1.84 11.54 -22.14
CA TRP A 447 0.94 12.17 -23.11
C TRP A 447 0.32 13.48 -22.60
N CYS A 448 0.54 13.80 -21.32
CA CYS A 448 0.12 15.04 -20.70
C CYS A 448 0.87 16.23 -21.31
N ASN A 449 0.22 17.39 -21.35
CA ASN A 449 0.61 18.58 -22.11
C ASN A 449 0.75 18.34 -23.62
N GLY A 450 0.03 17.35 -24.15
CA GLY A 450 -0.08 17.13 -25.60
C GLY A 450 -0.70 18.34 -26.34
N PRO A 451 -0.51 18.45 -27.66
CA PRO A 451 -1.03 19.59 -28.43
C PRO A 451 -2.54 19.77 -28.23
N ALA A 452 -2.96 21.02 -27.98
CA ALA A 452 -4.36 21.39 -27.86
C ALA A 452 -5.12 21.02 -29.15
N PRO A 453 -6.35 20.46 -29.08
CA PRO A 453 -7.16 20.27 -30.27
C PRO A 453 -7.34 21.63 -30.95
N THR A 454 -7.17 21.67 -32.26
CA THR A 454 -7.57 22.81 -33.07
C THR A 454 -9.04 23.11 -32.76
N PRO A 455 -9.41 24.34 -32.38
CA PRO A 455 -10.77 24.63 -31.93
C PRO A 455 -11.75 24.22 -33.03
N THR A 456 -12.53 23.17 -32.76
CA THR A 456 -13.60 22.75 -33.66
C THR A 456 -14.68 23.83 -33.54
N PRO A 457 -15.00 24.56 -34.63
CA PRO A 457 -16.05 25.56 -34.57
C PRO A 457 -17.37 24.85 -34.25
N THR A 458 -17.95 25.12 -33.08
CA THR A 458 -19.33 24.76 -32.75
C THR A 458 -20.28 25.62 -33.60
N GLY A 459 -20.39 25.29 -34.89
CA GLY A 459 -21.26 25.99 -35.82
C GLY A 459 -20.97 25.72 -37.29
N SER A 460 -21.28 24.53 -37.79
CA SER A 460 -21.54 24.35 -39.22
C SER A 460 -22.69 23.36 -39.43
N GLY A 461 -23.73 23.82 -40.11
CA GLY A 461 -25.00 23.12 -40.27
C GLY A 461 -24.94 21.93 -41.23
N ALA A 462 -25.96 21.08 -41.13
CA ALA A 462 -26.17 19.80 -41.83
C ALA A 462 -26.09 19.82 -43.38
N ILE A 463 -25.81 20.95 -44.01
CA ILE A 463 -25.72 21.11 -45.47
C ILE A 463 -24.27 21.02 -45.98
N GLN A 464 -23.26 21.29 -45.14
CA GLN A 464 -21.85 21.13 -45.54
C GLN A 464 -21.40 19.65 -45.53
N ALA A 465 -22.02 18.81 -44.68
CA ALA A 465 -21.78 17.37 -44.64
C ALA A 465 -22.29 16.63 -45.89
N LEU A 466 -23.30 17.19 -46.57
CA LEU A 466 -23.82 16.67 -47.84
C LEU A 466 -22.97 17.07 -49.06
N LEU A 467 -22.17 18.13 -48.95
CA LEU A 467 -21.25 18.58 -50.01
C LEU A 467 -19.91 17.82 -50.01
N ASN A 468 -19.53 17.21 -48.90
CA ASN A 468 -18.30 16.40 -48.77
C ASN A 468 -18.50 14.90 -49.07
N ALA A 469 -19.70 14.49 -49.50
CA ALA A 469 -19.99 13.11 -49.92
C ALA A 469 -19.50 12.80 -51.37
N GLY A 470 -18.40 13.43 -51.80
CA GLY A 470 -17.63 12.94 -52.94
C GLY A 470 -16.73 11.82 -52.44
N THR A 471 -16.93 10.61 -52.94
CA THR A 471 -16.19 9.38 -52.59
C THR A 471 -14.72 9.66 -52.26
N PRO A 472 -14.28 9.53 -50.99
CA PRO A 472 -12.88 9.64 -50.64
C PRO A 472 -12.07 8.59 -51.40
N GLN A 473 -10.88 8.96 -51.86
CA GLN A 473 -9.90 7.99 -52.36
C GLN A 473 -9.62 6.99 -51.24
N ALA A 474 -9.62 5.70 -51.56
CA ALA A 474 -9.25 4.66 -50.61
C ALA A 474 -7.87 4.99 -50.04
N ALA A 475 -7.74 4.94 -48.71
CA ALA A 475 -6.45 5.07 -48.05
C ALA A 475 -5.51 4.00 -48.63
N PRO A 476 -4.29 4.35 -49.05
CA PRO A 476 -3.29 3.38 -49.47
C PRO A 476 -3.08 2.38 -48.34
N ASP A 477 -3.17 1.08 -48.65
CA ASP A 477 -2.86 0.05 -47.67
C ASP A 477 -1.35 0.10 -47.38
N VAL A 478 -1.00 0.25 -46.10
CA VAL A 478 0.41 0.28 -45.65
C VAL A 478 1.12 -1.02 -46.02
N GLU A 479 0.39 -2.14 -46.12
CA GLU A 479 0.92 -3.43 -46.58
C GLU A 479 1.21 -3.47 -48.09
N GLU A 480 0.58 -2.61 -48.90
CA GLU A 480 0.84 -2.51 -50.34
C GLU A 480 2.15 -1.72 -50.62
N VAL A 481 2.49 -0.73 -49.78
CA VAL A 481 3.73 0.06 -49.88
C VAL A 481 4.95 -0.69 -49.32
N ARG A 482 4.72 -1.57 -48.33
CA ARG A 482 5.77 -2.39 -47.68
C ARG A 482 6.42 -3.41 -48.64
N GLY A 483 5.77 -3.71 -49.77
CA GLY A 483 6.31 -4.60 -50.81
C GLY A 483 7.46 -4.01 -51.63
N ASP A 484 7.51 -2.68 -51.80
CA ASP A 484 8.43 -2.00 -52.72
C ASP A 484 9.42 -1.05 -52.01
N LYS A 485 9.14 -0.66 -50.76
CA LYS A 485 9.93 0.33 -50.02
C LYS A 485 10.26 -0.15 -48.61
N THR A 486 11.39 0.32 -48.08
CA THR A 486 11.84 -0.01 -46.73
C THR A 486 11.22 0.95 -45.71
N GLN A 487 10.55 0.40 -44.70
CA GLN A 487 10.01 1.19 -43.61
C GLN A 487 11.12 1.66 -42.66
N VAL A 488 11.13 2.94 -42.33
CA VAL A 488 12.00 3.55 -41.31
C VAL A 488 11.17 4.31 -40.28
N SER A 489 11.80 4.71 -39.16
CA SER A 489 11.13 5.46 -38.08
C SER A 489 11.25 6.98 -38.28
N TRP A 490 10.46 7.76 -37.55
CA TRP A 490 10.60 9.22 -37.51
C TRP A 490 12.03 9.74 -37.24
N ASN A 491 12.89 8.99 -36.55
CA ASN A 491 14.30 9.36 -36.31
C ASN A 491 15.14 9.44 -37.59
N ASN A 492 14.66 8.78 -38.66
CA ASN A 492 15.27 8.75 -39.97
C ASN A 492 14.80 9.91 -40.86
N ILE A 493 13.92 10.79 -40.37
CA ILE A 493 13.45 11.95 -41.13
C ILE A 493 14.33 13.15 -40.79
N ARG A 494 14.97 13.71 -41.81
CA ARG A 494 15.67 14.99 -41.71
C ARG A 494 14.70 16.13 -42.02
N VAL A 495 14.56 17.05 -41.06
CA VAL A 495 13.62 18.16 -41.14
C VAL A 495 14.37 19.48 -41.30
N THR A 496 14.15 20.17 -42.42
CA THR A 496 14.66 21.53 -42.67
C THR A 496 13.53 22.53 -42.46
N TYR A 497 13.63 23.35 -41.41
CA TYR A 497 12.63 24.38 -41.08
C TYR A 497 12.81 25.61 -41.97
N LEU A 498 11.73 26.05 -42.61
CA LEU A 498 11.75 27.18 -43.54
C LEU A 498 10.96 28.38 -43.03
N LEU A 499 9.76 28.14 -42.53
CA LEU A 499 8.89 29.16 -41.97
C LEU A 499 8.20 28.62 -40.72
N ASP A 500 8.13 29.46 -39.71
CA ASP A 500 7.46 29.18 -38.45
C ASP A 500 6.17 30.00 -38.35
N ASN A 501 5.07 29.37 -37.92
CA ASN A 501 3.80 30.02 -37.68
C ASN A 501 3.31 29.74 -36.25
N PRO A 502 3.74 30.55 -35.27
CA PRO A 502 3.42 30.31 -33.86
C PRO A 502 1.92 30.48 -33.55
N ASN A 503 1.18 31.24 -34.37
CA ASN A 503 -0.26 31.45 -34.16
C ASN A 503 -1.08 30.18 -34.43
N THR A 504 -0.66 29.39 -35.43
CA THR A 504 -1.31 28.11 -35.77
C THR A 504 -0.54 26.91 -35.22
N ARG A 505 0.60 27.15 -34.55
CA ARG A 505 1.54 26.13 -34.06
C ARG A 505 1.97 25.17 -35.17
N THR A 506 2.25 25.72 -36.36
CA THR A 506 2.71 24.97 -37.53
C THR A 506 4.07 25.45 -38.02
N ALA A 507 4.82 24.56 -38.67
CA ALA A 507 6.02 24.88 -39.41
C ALA A 507 5.89 24.43 -40.87
N GLN A 508 6.42 25.24 -41.78
CA GLN A 508 6.71 24.82 -43.14
C GLN A 508 8.10 24.18 -43.17
N VAL A 509 8.14 22.92 -43.58
CA VAL A 509 9.34 22.08 -43.53
C VAL A 509 9.61 21.44 -44.88
N ALA A 510 10.88 21.40 -45.27
CA ALA A 510 11.36 20.52 -46.32
C ALA A 510 11.87 19.22 -45.70
N LEU A 511 11.48 18.08 -46.26
CA LEU A 511 11.70 16.77 -45.67
C LEU A 511 12.54 15.86 -46.57
N GLU A 512 13.45 15.12 -45.94
CA GLU A 512 14.22 14.03 -46.52
C GLU A 512 14.11 12.81 -45.60
N ILE A 513 14.17 11.61 -46.18
CA ILE A 513 14.11 10.34 -45.46
C ILE A 513 15.43 9.58 -45.64
N CYS A 514 16.03 9.13 -44.55
CA CYS A 514 17.39 8.63 -44.50
C CYS A 514 17.46 7.14 -44.19
N THR A 515 18.47 6.45 -44.72
CA THR A 515 18.67 5.01 -44.46
C THR A 515 19.09 4.73 -43.01
N ASP A 516 19.72 5.70 -42.35
CA ASP A 516 20.12 5.63 -40.94
C ASP A 516 19.88 6.95 -40.17
N THR A 517 20.05 6.91 -38.86
CA THR A 517 19.85 8.05 -37.94
C THR A 517 21.03 9.03 -37.90
N THR A 518 22.13 8.74 -38.61
CA THR A 518 23.24 9.69 -38.76
C THR A 518 22.94 10.75 -39.82
N GLN A 519 21.87 10.53 -40.62
CA GLN A 519 21.30 11.47 -41.59
C GLN A 519 22.30 11.91 -42.68
N THR A 520 23.22 11.01 -43.03
CA THR A 520 24.24 11.25 -44.08
C THR A 520 23.80 10.82 -45.48
N ASP A 521 22.90 9.84 -45.58
CA ASP A 521 22.39 9.29 -46.83
C ASP A 521 20.85 9.35 -46.82
N CYS A 522 20.30 10.35 -47.50
CA CYS A 522 18.88 10.67 -47.48
C CYS A 522 18.35 10.93 -48.89
N GLU A 523 17.09 10.56 -49.11
CA GLU A 523 16.35 10.83 -50.34
C GLU A 523 15.21 11.83 -50.08
N PRO A 524 14.82 12.66 -51.06
CA PRO A 524 13.72 13.60 -50.91
C PRO A 524 12.39 12.90 -50.62
N VAL A 525 11.59 13.48 -49.73
CA VAL A 525 10.18 13.06 -49.59
C VAL A 525 9.39 13.51 -50.81
N VAL A 526 8.85 12.53 -51.54
CA VAL A 526 8.12 12.71 -52.79
C VAL A 526 6.66 13.06 -52.51
N GLN A 527 6.04 12.35 -51.58
CA GLN A 527 4.63 12.55 -51.22
C GLN A 527 4.36 12.17 -49.77
N ILE A 528 3.28 12.73 -49.23
CA ILE A 528 2.80 12.41 -47.89
C ILE A 528 1.31 12.20 -47.97
N PHE A 529 0.85 11.00 -47.63
CA PHE A 529 -0.57 10.72 -47.46
C PHE A 529 -0.92 10.79 -45.97
N ASP A 530 -1.97 11.52 -45.64
CA ASP A 530 -2.47 11.66 -44.28
C ASP A 530 -3.67 10.72 -44.11
N ASN A 531 -3.46 9.62 -43.39
CA ASN A 531 -4.49 8.59 -43.20
C ASN A 531 -5.68 9.09 -42.37
N GLY A 532 -5.48 10.12 -41.53
CA GLY A 532 -6.56 10.72 -40.75
C GLY A 532 -7.53 11.53 -41.60
N THR A 533 -7.03 12.19 -42.65
CA THR A 533 -7.87 12.95 -43.59
C THR A 533 -8.24 12.17 -44.85
N GLY A 534 -7.59 11.03 -45.10
CA GLY A 534 -7.76 10.25 -46.32
C GLY A 534 -7.31 11.00 -47.57
N ALA A 535 -6.32 11.90 -47.45
CA ALA A 535 -5.89 12.78 -48.52
C ALA A 535 -4.36 12.98 -48.55
N LEU A 536 -3.83 13.29 -49.73
CA LEU A 536 -2.44 13.73 -49.86
C LEU A 536 -2.26 15.11 -49.24
N LYS A 537 -1.21 15.29 -48.44
CA LYS A 537 -0.81 16.61 -47.98
C LYS A 537 -0.34 17.45 -49.17
N PRO A 538 -0.84 18.69 -49.33
CA PRO A 538 -0.44 19.54 -50.45
C PRO A 538 1.01 19.97 -50.31
N VAL A 539 1.74 19.95 -51.43
CA VAL A 539 3.05 20.60 -51.54
C VAL A 539 2.80 22.10 -51.65
N LEU A 540 3.27 22.87 -50.67
CA LEU A 540 3.06 24.32 -50.62
C LEU A 540 4.04 25.09 -51.50
N SER A 541 5.28 24.62 -51.54
CA SER A 541 6.36 25.20 -52.35
C SER A 541 7.50 24.19 -52.53
N GLN A 542 8.58 24.59 -53.21
CA GLN A 542 9.83 23.82 -53.27
C GLN A 542 11.01 24.64 -52.72
N TYR A 543 11.91 23.98 -51.99
CA TYR A 543 13.13 24.59 -51.45
C TYR A 543 14.32 23.67 -51.73
N ASN A 544 15.31 24.15 -52.49
CA ASN A 544 16.47 23.36 -52.93
C ASN A 544 16.11 22.02 -53.59
N GLY A 545 15.00 21.98 -54.33
CA GLY A 545 14.51 20.76 -54.98
C GLY A 545 13.72 19.81 -54.06
N LEU A 546 13.54 20.14 -52.78
CA LEU A 546 12.71 19.40 -51.84
C LEU A 546 11.29 19.98 -51.79
N ASN A 547 10.29 19.11 -51.64
CA ASN A 547 8.91 19.52 -51.42
C ASN A 547 8.74 20.09 -50.02
N VAL A 548 8.02 21.21 -49.92
CA VAL A 548 7.73 21.89 -48.66
C VAL A 548 6.30 21.57 -48.24
N PHE A 549 6.16 21.11 -47.00
CA PHE A 549 4.88 20.74 -46.39
C PHE A 549 4.66 21.55 -45.12
N GLU A 550 3.39 21.73 -44.74
CA GLU A 550 3.04 22.30 -43.44
C GLU A 550 2.65 21.22 -42.45
N PHE A 551 3.25 21.29 -41.27
CA PHE A 551 3.01 20.38 -40.16
C PHE A 551 2.78 21.13 -38.85
N PRO A 552 1.88 20.65 -38.00
CA PRO A 552 1.84 21.09 -36.61
C PRO A 552 3.12 20.66 -35.88
N TYR A 553 3.49 21.38 -34.81
CA TYR A 553 4.55 20.90 -33.93
C TYR A 553 4.14 19.61 -33.19
N GLY A 554 5.13 18.83 -32.78
CA GLY A 554 5.01 17.59 -32.04
C GLY A 554 5.11 16.34 -32.93
N TYR A 555 4.76 15.21 -32.31
CA TYR A 555 4.68 13.92 -32.98
C TYR A 555 3.40 13.83 -33.80
N THR A 556 3.51 13.47 -35.07
CA THR A 556 2.36 13.14 -35.92
C THR A 556 2.49 11.69 -36.37
N ALA A 557 1.57 10.85 -35.93
CA ALA A 557 1.38 9.48 -36.43
C ALA A 557 0.29 9.43 -37.49
N ASN A 558 0.05 8.26 -38.09
CA ASN A 558 -0.95 8.04 -39.15
C ASN A 558 -0.66 8.78 -40.45
N LEU A 559 0.61 8.89 -40.78
CA LEU A 559 1.06 9.39 -42.07
C LEU A 559 1.60 8.23 -42.91
N LEU A 560 1.76 8.49 -44.20
CA LEU A 560 2.56 7.68 -45.10
C LEU A 560 3.48 8.65 -45.83
N ILE A 561 4.68 8.85 -45.28
CA ILE A 561 5.71 9.75 -45.79
C ILE A 561 6.62 8.93 -46.68
N GLU A 562 6.63 9.21 -47.98
CA GLU A 562 7.29 8.37 -48.97
C GLU A 562 8.45 9.08 -49.65
N GLY A 563 9.61 8.43 -49.67
CA GLY A 563 10.69 8.70 -50.60
C GLY A 563 10.65 7.76 -51.81
N SER A 564 11.76 7.70 -52.57
CA SER A 564 11.93 6.78 -53.69
C SER A 564 12.04 5.31 -53.27
N THR A 565 12.73 5.02 -52.17
CA THR A 565 13.04 3.68 -51.68
C THR A 565 12.64 3.44 -50.23
N LEU A 566 12.33 4.50 -49.49
CA LEU A 566 11.98 4.48 -48.07
C LEU A 566 10.58 5.02 -47.83
N PHE A 567 9.98 4.62 -46.71
CA PHE A 567 8.80 5.30 -46.17
C PHE A 567 8.80 5.33 -44.64
N SER A 568 8.10 6.32 -44.06
CA SER A 568 7.91 6.46 -42.61
C SER A 568 6.43 6.67 -42.29
N PRO A 569 5.88 5.97 -41.27
CA PRO A 569 4.49 6.14 -40.87
C PRO A 569 4.26 7.37 -39.95
N ASP A 570 5.35 7.99 -39.51
CA ASP A 570 5.35 9.02 -38.48
C ASP A 570 6.46 10.06 -38.68
N ILE A 571 6.29 11.22 -38.01
CA ILE A 571 7.26 12.32 -38.00
C ILE A 571 7.20 13.08 -36.68
N TRP A 572 8.33 13.68 -36.28
CA TRP A 572 8.40 14.65 -35.19
C TRP A 572 8.84 16.02 -35.70
N ILE A 573 8.01 17.05 -35.47
CA ILE A 573 8.35 18.45 -35.75
C ILE A 573 8.57 19.16 -34.42
N SER A 574 9.79 19.64 -34.19
CA SER A 574 10.13 20.40 -33.00
C SER A 574 9.46 21.78 -33.02
N ASP A 575 8.95 22.20 -31.87
CA ASP A 575 8.56 23.58 -31.64
C ASP A 575 9.83 24.45 -31.54
N PRO A 576 10.06 25.40 -32.46
CA PRO A 576 11.27 26.20 -32.46
C PRO A 576 11.34 27.19 -31.29
N THR A 577 10.25 27.40 -30.54
CA THR A 577 10.26 28.23 -29.32
C THR A 577 10.91 27.53 -28.12
N ILE A 578 11.16 26.22 -28.22
CA ILE A 578 11.79 25.39 -27.18
C ILE A 578 13.33 25.32 -27.36
N ARG A 579 13.89 26.08 -28.32
CA ARG A 579 15.34 26.17 -28.56
C ARG A 579 16.00 27.32 -27.82
#